data_AF-A0A945NK48-F1
#
_entry.id   AF-A0A945NK48-F1
#
_cell.length_a   1.000
_cell.length_b   1.000
_cell.length_c   1.000
_cell.angle_alpha   90.00
_cell.angle_beta   90.00
_cell.angle_gamma   90.00
#
_symmetry.space_group_name_H-M   'P 1'
#
loop_
_entity.id
_entity.type
_entity.pdbx_description
1 polymer ?
#
loop_
_entity_poly.entity_id
_entity_poly.type
_entity_poly.pdbx_seq_one_letter_code
_entity_poly.pdbx_strand_id
1 'polypeptide(L)'
;MPKNSDKNSGLNLGFNLKFNELYELDGLAKIDAAFLDFLSEQNSDLTDQLKAGRVNKPDDKVESQILIDAGPHLENFLSKLFGIENQIDGLNECHHALRPFFDFKRTFVQRKAFKAVTPEKAAQIDGEELSQKLQSLFGHRFQETKDELIFVEKVSAWLEEPEAQSEAIEVALNYAGWALRTPEGRAKHQGGDLFKMPGKLDFERLVPAEMDLTSEYAVHKLPEQRLHRRAGFKLTDSGKDLKGALSEAHYCIYCHNQGKDSCAKGLLSNPKEEESDFANSPFGVPLTGCPLGVRISEMNILKAQGSALGALAALVIENPMTAGTGHRICNECMKSCVYQKQDPVNIPEIETRILKDVLALPFGFEIYSLLTRWNPLNLARPLPKAPTGFRVLVAGMGPSGYT
;
A
#
# COMPACT_ATOMS: atom_id res chain seq x y z
N MET A 1 22.53 -32.55 -2.44
CA MET A 1 21.92 -31.36 -3.07
C MET A 1 22.73 -31.05 -4.32
N PRO A 2 22.13 -30.99 -5.52
CA PRO A 2 22.89 -30.80 -6.73
C PRO A 2 23.45 -29.37 -6.78
N LYS A 3 24.73 -29.26 -7.13
CA LYS A 3 25.49 -28.03 -7.37
C LYS A 3 24.81 -27.23 -8.49
N ASN A 4 24.10 -26.16 -8.12
CA ASN A 4 23.64 -25.15 -9.07
C ASN A 4 24.50 -23.86 -9.02
N SER A 5 25.63 -23.90 -8.29
CA SER A 5 26.51 -22.75 -8.04
C SER A 5 27.35 -22.29 -9.24
N ASP A 6 27.49 -23.13 -10.26
CA ASP A 6 28.51 -22.90 -11.30
C ASP A 6 27.97 -22.19 -12.56
N LYS A 7 26.65 -21.96 -12.68
CA LYS A 7 26.07 -21.27 -13.85
C LYS A 7 25.92 -19.75 -13.70
N ASN A 8 25.92 -19.21 -12.48
CA ASN A 8 25.78 -17.76 -12.23
C ASN A 8 27.08 -17.03 -11.86
N SER A 9 28.21 -17.74 -11.79
CA SER A 9 29.52 -17.15 -11.42
C SER A 9 30.05 -16.11 -12.42
N GLY A 10 29.45 -16.01 -13.61
CA GLY A 10 29.85 -15.08 -14.67
C GLY A 10 28.92 -13.89 -14.91
N LEU A 11 27.83 -13.73 -14.14
CA LEU A 11 26.92 -12.59 -14.34
C LEU A 11 27.48 -11.34 -13.61
N ASN A 12 27.88 -10.35 -14.40
CA ASN A 12 28.29 -9.05 -13.91
C ASN A 12 27.06 -8.18 -13.67
N LEU A 13 27.05 -7.52 -12.52
CA LEU A 13 26.08 -6.50 -12.12
C LEU A 13 26.68 -5.11 -12.35
N GLY A 14 25.85 -4.08 -12.20
CA GLY A 14 26.32 -2.69 -12.12
C GLY A 14 27.37 -2.51 -11.02
N PHE A 15 28.09 -1.39 -11.07
CA PHE A 15 29.10 -1.03 -10.06
C PHE A 15 30.26 -2.04 -9.92
N ASN A 16 30.60 -2.76 -11.00
CA ASN A 16 31.69 -3.75 -11.06
C ASN A 16 31.56 -4.90 -10.05
N LEU A 17 30.32 -5.28 -9.73
CA LEU A 17 30.01 -6.39 -8.82
C LEU A 17 29.70 -7.67 -9.59
N LYS A 18 29.99 -8.82 -8.99
CA LYS A 18 29.56 -10.13 -9.49
C LYS A 18 28.35 -10.63 -8.72
N PHE A 19 27.48 -11.37 -9.40
CA PHE A 19 26.27 -11.92 -8.78
C PHE A 19 26.53 -12.73 -7.49
N ASN A 20 27.60 -13.52 -7.44
CA ASN A 20 27.94 -14.31 -6.26
C ASN A 20 28.35 -13.43 -5.05
N GLU A 21 28.84 -12.22 -5.28
CA GLU A 21 29.20 -11.28 -4.21
C GLU A 21 27.96 -10.81 -3.44
N LEU A 22 26.75 -10.92 -4.01
CA LEU A 22 25.51 -10.63 -3.29
C LEU A 22 25.31 -11.54 -2.06
N TYR A 23 26.00 -12.67 -1.94
CA TYR A 23 25.82 -13.67 -0.86
C TYR A 23 26.93 -13.66 0.19
N GLU A 24 28.00 -12.90 -0.04
CA GLU A 24 29.17 -12.85 0.82
C GLU A 24 29.25 -11.50 1.53
N LEU A 25 29.68 -11.49 2.80
CA LEU A 25 29.74 -10.26 3.60
C LEU A 25 30.62 -9.18 2.95
N ASP A 26 31.77 -9.57 2.40
CA ASP A 26 32.67 -8.64 1.70
C ASP A 26 32.01 -8.04 0.45
N GLY A 27 31.20 -8.83 -0.25
CA GLY A 27 30.44 -8.36 -1.39
C GLY A 27 29.31 -7.40 -0.99
N LEU A 28 28.57 -7.72 0.07
CA LEU A 28 27.56 -6.82 0.64
C LEU A 28 28.18 -5.49 1.10
N ALA A 29 29.38 -5.52 1.70
CA ALA A 29 30.09 -4.31 2.10
C ALA A 29 30.49 -3.44 0.88
N LYS A 30 30.87 -4.05 -0.25
CA LYS A 30 31.12 -3.32 -1.51
C LYS A 30 29.84 -2.69 -2.06
N ILE A 31 28.71 -3.38 -2.02
CA ILE A 31 27.40 -2.85 -2.45
C ILE A 31 27.04 -1.64 -1.58
N ASP A 32 27.19 -1.76 -0.26
CA ASP A 32 26.89 -0.67 0.67
C ASP A 32 27.76 0.56 0.41
N ALA A 33 29.06 0.38 0.20
CA ALA A 33 29.96 1.46 -0.18
C ALA A 33 29.55 2.11 -1.52
N ALA A 34 29.25 1.29 -2.54
CA ALA A 34 28.79 1.79 -3.84
C ALA A 34 27.47 2.56 -3.74
N PHE A 35 26.54 2.14 -2.87
CA PHE A 35 25.31 2.87 -2.60
C PHE A 35 25.58 4.21 -1.93
N LEU A 36 26.47 4.27 -0.93
CA LEU A 36 26.84 5.52 -0.27
C LEU A 36 27.53 6.50 -1.22
N ASP A 37 28.40 6.01 -2.10
CA ASP A 37 29.04 6.84 -3.13
C ASP A 37 28.00 7.37 -4.13
N PHE A 38 27.12 6.49 -4.61
CA PHE A 38 25.99 6.86 -5.47
C PHE A 38 25.08 7.91 -4.82
N LEU A 39 24.73 7.72 -3.54
CA LEU A 39 23.91 8.67 -2.80
C LEU A 39 24.63 10.01 -2.62
N SER A 40 25.93 10.00 -2.35
CA SER A 40 26.73 11.22 -2.17
C SER A 40 26.78 12.09 -3.42
N GLU A 41 26.78 11.48 -4.61
CA GLU A 41 26.73 12.21 -5.89
C GLU A 41 25.38 12.91 -6.11
N GLN A 42 24.30 12.35 -5.58
CA GLN A 42 22.94 12.87 -5.76
C GLN A 42 22.52 13.81 -4.61
N ASN A 43 22.90 13.48 -3.38
CA ASN A 43 22.55 14.17 -2.16
C ASN A 43 23.57 13.87 -1.04
N SER A 44 24.58 14.73 -0.93
CA SER A 44 25.65 14.59 0.07
C SER A 44 25.12 14.76 1.51
N ASP A 45 24.17 15.67 1.73
CA ASP A 45 23.59 15.91 3.06
C ASP A 45 22.84 14.67 3.57
N LEU A 46 22.00 14.05 2.73
CA LEU A 46 21.30 12.81 3.08
C LEU A 46 22.29 11.66 3.33
N THR A 47 23.40 11.61 2.60
CA THR A 47 24.47 10.63 2.84
C THR A 47 25.10 10.80 4.22
N ASP A 48 25.37 12.05 4.61
CA ASP A 48 25.94 12.38 5.92
C ASP A 48 24.95 12.05 7.05
N GLN A 49 23.67 12.37 6.88
CA GLN A 49 22.61 11.99 7.82
C GLN A 49 22.49 10.47 7.98
N LEU A 50 22.52 9.72 6.89
CA LEU A 50 22.45 8.26 6.90
C LEU A 50 23.68 7.66 7.60
N LYS A 51 24.89 8.15 7.30
CA LYS A 51 26.13 7.73 7.99
C LYS A 51 26.09 8.06 9.48
N ALA A 52 25.65 9.26 9.85
CA ALA A 52 25.52 9.67 11.25
C ALA A 52 24.51 8.79 12.00
N GLY A 53 23.37 8.50 11.38
CA GLY A 53 22.31 7.66 11.93
C GLY A 53 22.72 6.20 12.17
N ARG A 54 23.68 5.68 11.38
CA ARG A 54 24.28 4.36 11.58
C ARG A 54 25.21 4.30 12.80
N VAL A 55 25.82 5.42 13.18
CA VAL A 55 26.69 5.51 14.37
C VAL A 55 25.86 5.76 15.61
N ASN A 56 24.95 6.73 15.55
CA ASN A 56 24.07 7.14 16.64
C ASN A 56 22.64 7.11 16.15
N LYS A 57 21.81 6.24 16.73
CA LYS A 57 20.39 6.17 16.37
C LYS A 57 19.72 7.54 16.58
N PRO A 58 19.15 8.16 15.55
CA PRO A 58 18.41 9.41 15.71
C PRO A 58 17.06 9.15 16.38
N ASP A 59 16.32 10.21 16.73
CA ASP A 59 14.94 10.03 17.17
C ASP A 59 14.07 9.44 16.05
N ASP A 60 12.97 8.80 16.42
CA ASP A 60 12.08 8.08 15.49
C ASP A 60 11.63 8.96 14.31
N LYS A 61 11.39 10.26 14.52
CA LYS A 61 10.90 11.14 13.47
C LYS A 61 11.99 11.43 12.43
N VAL A 62 13.20 11.70 12.90
CA VAL A 62 14.36 11.89 12.02
C VAL A 62 14.72 10.59 11.29
N GLU A 63 14.69 9.45 11.98
CA GLU A 63 14.90 8.13 11.37
C GLU A 63 13.93 7.86 10.22
N SER A 64 12.63 8.08 10.46
CA SER A 64 11.59 7.90 9.45
C SER A 64 11.78 8.82 8.25
N GLN A 65 12.18 10.08 8.47
CA GLN A 65 12.44 11.02 7.39
C GLN A 65 13.63 10.59 6.52
N ILE A 66 14.75 10.18 7.14
CA ILE A 66 15.93 9.65 6.42
C ILE A 66 15.53 8.44 5.56
N LEU A 67 14.74 7.52 6.11
CA LEU A 67 14.28 6.32 5.40
C LEU A 67 13.41 6.69 4.19
N ILE A 68 12.43 7.58 4.37
CA ILE A 68 11.55 8.05 3.28
C ILE A 68 12.37 8.74 2.20
N ASP A 69 13.31 9.62 2.56
CA ASP A 69 14.09 10.38 1.59
C ASP A 69 15.10 9.49 0.85
N ALA A 70 15.69 8.50 1.53
CA ALA A 70 16.64 7.57 0.91
C ALA A 70 15.99 6.48 0.05
N GLY A 71 14.71 6.16 0.26
CA GLY A 71 13.98 5.11 -0.47
C GLY A 71 14.04 5.25 -2.01
N PRO A 72 13.70 6.41 -2.60
CA PRO A 72 13.80 6.62 -4.04
C PRO A 72 15.23 6.54 -4.57
N HIS A 73 16.23 6.97 -3.79
CA HIS A 73 17.63 6.84 -4.18
C HIS A 73 18.10 5.38 -4.17
N LEU A 74 17.65 4.59 -3.19
CA LEU A 74 17.91 3.15 -3.14
C LEU A 74 17.28 2.43 -4.34
N GLU A 75 16.07 2.79 -4.74
CA GLU A 75 15.43 2.25 -5.93
C GLU A 75 16.26 2.52 -7.19
N ASN A 76 16.68 3.77 -7.40
CA ASN A 76 17.53 4.14 -8.54
C ASN A 76 18.90 3.46 -8.53
N PHE A 77 19.45 3.21 -7.34
CA PHE A 77 20.68 2.44 -7.21
C PHE A 77 20.47 0.96 -7.58
N LEU A 78 19.41 0.34 -7.05
CA LEU A 78 19.07 -1.05 -7.34
C LEU A 78 18.74 -1.26 -8.82
N SER A 79 18.07 -0.31 -9.45
CA SER A 79 17.76 -0.39 -10.87
C SER A 79 19.03 -0.45 -11.72
N LYS A 80 20.03 0.39 -11.42
CA LYS A 80 21.35 0.37 -12.06
C LYS A 80 22.18 -0.85 -11.70
N LEU A 81 22.09 -1.34 -10.45
CA LEU A 81 22.80 -2.53 -10.00
C LEU A 81 22.38 -3.76 -10.81
N PHE A 82 21.07 -3.92 -11.05
CA PHE A 82 20.52 -5.08 -11.76
C PHE A 82 20.31 -4.83 -13.27
N GLY A 83 20.50 -3.61 -13.77
CA GLY A 83 20.28 -3.25 -15.18
C GLY A 83 18.80 -3.32 -15.58
N ILE A 84 17.91 -2.85 -14.69
CA ILE A 84 16.44 -2.90 -14.84
C ILE A 84 15.80 -1.51 -14.83
N GLU A 85 16.55 -0.47 -15.21
CA GLU A 85 16.11 0.93 -15.19
C GLU A 85 14.80 1.12 -15.95
N ASN A 86 14.70 0.59 -17.17
CA ASN A 86 13.48 0.70 -17.99
C ASN A 86 12.24 0.07 -17.33
N GLN A 87 12.40 -1.03 -16.60
CA GLN A 87 11.30 -1.71 -15.93
C GLN A 87 10.84 -0.95 -14.68
N ILE A 88 11.79 -0.34 -13.95
CA ILE A 88 11.49 0.54 -12.83
C ILE A 88 10.83 1.83 -13.34
N ASP A 89 11.34 2.45 -14.39
CA ASP A 89 10.75 3.64 -15.00
C ASP A 89 9.30 3.37 -15.43
N GLY A 90 9.04 2.26 -16.13
CA GLY A 90 7.69 1.87 -16.52
C GLY A 90 6.75 1.59 -15.35
N LEU A 91 7.26 1.02 -14.24
CA LEU A 91 6.48 0.85 -13.01
C LEU A 91 6.17 2.20 -12.34
N ASN A 92 7.15 3.11 -12.30
CA ASN A 92 7.02 4.43 -11.71
C ASN A 92 6.05 5.30 -12.54
N GLU A 93 6.11 5.22 -13.87
CA GLU A 93 5.13 5.83 -14.77
C GLU A 93 3.71 5.36 -14.49
N CYS A 94 3.50 4.05 -14.29
CA CYS A 94 2.19 3.51 -13.93
C CYS A 94 1.66 4.07 -12.60
N HIS A 95 2.54 4.31 -11.62
CA HIS A 95 2.15 4.96 -10.36
C HIS A 95 1.81 6.43 -10.57
N HIS A 96 2.68 7.18 -11.27
CA HIS A 96 2.51 8.61 -11.52
C HIS A 96 1.29 8.92 -12.37
N ALA A 97 0.96 8.06 -13.35
CA ALA A 97 -0.26 8.18 -14.16
C ALA A 97 -1.54 8.14 -13.31
N LEU A 98 -1.52 7.52 -12.13
CA LEU A 98 -2.65 7.45 -11.21
C LEU A 98 -2.67 8.59 -10.17
N ARG A 99 -1.63 9.42 -10.06
CA ARG A 99 -1.59 10.53 -9.10
C ARG A 99 -2.75 11.53 -9.29
N PRO A 100 -3.08 11.98 -10.52
CA PRO A 100 -4.24 12.86 -10.74
C PRO A 100 -5.56 12.23 -10.29
N PHE A 101 -5.69 10.91 -10.41
CA PHE A 101 -6.89 10.18 -9.97
C PHE A 101 -7.12 10.32 -8.46
N PHE A 102 -6.09 10.12 -7.64
CA PHE A 102 -6.24 10.20 -6.18
C PHE A 102 -6.39 11.64 -5.68
N ASP A 103 -5.67 12.58 -6.31
CA ASP A 103 -5.84 14.01 -6.03
C ASP A 103 -7.26 14.48 -6.35
N PHE A 104 -7.81 14.08 -7.51
CA PHE A 104 -9.19 14.35 -7.89
C PHE A 104 -10.20 13.68 -6.97
N LYS A 105 -10.01 12.39 -6.65
CA LYS A 105 -10.87 11.66 -5.70
C LYS A 105 -10.96 12.42 -4.37
N ARG A 106 -9.83 12.86 -3.82
CA ARG A 106 -9.80 13.60 -2.54
C ARG A 106 -10.47 14.96 -2.63
N THR A 107 -10.15 15.74 -3.67
CA THR A 107 -10.57 17.15 -3.77
C THR A 107 -11.99 17.29 -4.31
N PHE A 108 -12.32 16.61 -5.40
CA PHE A 108 -13.63 16.68 -6.03
C PHE A 108 -14.63 15.70 -5.40
N VAL A 109 -14.33 14.40 -5.40
CA VAL A 109 -15.31 13.38 -5.01
C VAL A 109 -15.62 13.46 -3.50
N GLN A 110 -14.58 13.39 -2.66
CA GLN A 110 -14.75 13.31 -1.20
C GLN A 110 -15.02 14.66 -0.53
N ARG A 111 -14.37 15.74 -0.97
CA ARG A 111 -14.49 17.06 -0.32
C ARG A 111 -15.57 17.94 -0.92
N LYS A 112 -15.83 17.87 -2.23
CA LYS A 112 -16.83 18.71 -2.91
C LYS A 112 -18.15 17.95 -3.10
N ALA A 113 -18.18 16.90 -3.90
CA ALA A 113 -19.40 16.19 -4.27
C ALA A 113 -20.10 15.53 -3.06
N PHE A 114 -19.36 14.78 -2.23
CA PHE A 114 -19.94 14.13 -1.07
C PHE A 114 -20.56 15.11 -0.06
N LYS A 115 -20.03 16.33 0.05
CA LYS A 115 -20.59 17.37 0.93
C LYS A 115 -21.79 18.08 0.30
N ALA A 116 -21.74 18.35 -1.01
CA ALA A 116 -22.77 19.12 -1.71
C ALA A 116 -24.05 18.32 -1.99
N VAL A 117 -23.95 17.00 -2.19
CA VAL A 117 -25.11 16.14 -2.43
C VAL A 117 -25.44 15.40 -1.13
N THR A 118 -26.55 15.75 -0.49
CA THR A 118 -27.04 15.08 0.73
C THR A 118 -27.69 13.72 0.38
N PRO A 119 -27.91 12.82 1.35
CA PRO A 119 -28.66 11.57 1.11
C PRO A 119 -30.04 11.80 0.50
N GLU A 120 -30.76 12.83 0.96
CA GLU A 120 -32.10 13.16 0.50
C GLU A 120 -32.07 13.66 -0.94
N LYS A 121 -31.10 14.50 -1.29
CA LYS A 121 -30.89 14.95 -2.67
C LYS A 121 -30.50 13.78 -3.56
N ALA A 122 -29.58 12.92 -3.11
CA ALA A 122 -29.11 11.76 -3.87
C ALA A 122 -30.25 10.78 -4.21
N ALA A 123 -31.19 10.57 -3.29
CA ALA A 123 -32.34 9.69 -3.50
C ALA A 123 -33.31 10.18 -4.58
N GLN A 124 -33.28 11.48 -4.91
CA GLN A 124 -34.12 12.08 -5.95
C GLN A 124 -33.41 12.20 -7.30
N ILE A 125 -32.11 11.87 -7.37
CA ILE A 125 -31.33 11.95 -8.60
C ILE A 125 -31.57 10.69 -9.45
N ASP A 126 -31.96 10.91 -10.70
CA ASP A 126 -31.90 9.87 -11.73
C ASP A 126 -30.44 9.73 -12.22
N GLY A 127 -29.75 8.73 -11.67
CA GLY A 127 -28.36 8.46 -12.04
C GLY A 127 -28.16 7.99 -13.48
N GLU A 128 -29.19 7.39 -14.11
CA GLU A 128 -29.10 6.95 -15.49
C GLU A 128 -29.23 8.14 -16.45
N GLU A 129 -30.14 9.06 -16.15
CA GLU A 129 -30.26 10.33 -16.88
C GLU A 129 -28.95 11.14 -16.80
N LEU A 130 -28.36 11.28 -15.61
CA LEU A 130 -27.08 11.97 -15.44
C LEU A 130 -25.93 11.22 -16.15
N SER A 131 -25.93 9.89 -16.15
CA SER A 131 -24.97 9.07 -16.90
C SER A 131 -25.04 9.38 -18.40
N GLN A 132 -26.24 9.46 -18.98
CA GLN A 132 -26.44 9.79 -20.40
C GLN A 132 -26.01 11.22 -20.74
N LYS A 133 -26.29 12.19 -19.84
CA LYS A 133 -25.80 13.57 -19.96
C LYS A 133 -24.27 13.62 -19.95
N LEU A 134 -23.62 12.90 -19.03
CA LEU A 134 -22.16 12.79 -18.98
C LEU A 134 -21.58 12.17 -20.26
N GLN A 135 -22.21 11.12 -20.80
CA GLN A 135 -21.78 10.53 -22.07
C GLN A 135 -21.79 11.54 -23.22
N SER A 136 -22.84 12.38 -23.27
CA SER A 136 -22.97 13.44 -24.27
C SER A 136 -21.91 14.52 -24.09
N LEU A 137 -21.70 14.98 -22.85
CA LEU A 137 -20.71 16.01 -22.51
C LEU A 137 -19.26 15.54 -22.72
N PHE A 138 -18.96 14.27 -22.46
CA PHE A 138 -17.63 13.70 -22.67
C PHE A 138 -17.33 13.42 -24.15
N GLY A 139 -18.36 13.34 -25.00
CA GLY A 139 -18.21 12.82 -26.37
C GLY A 139 -17.74 11.37 -26.40
N HIS A 140 -18.00 10.61 -25.32
CA HIS A 140 -17.49 9.27 -25.10
C HIS A 140 -18.54 8.41 -24.40
N ARG A 141 -18.63 7.13 -24.75
CA ARG A 141 -19.51 6.20 -24.06
C ARG A 141 -18.89 5.81 -22.72
N PHE A 142 -19.24 6.55 -21.67
CA PHE A 142 -18.88 6.29 -20.29
C PHE A 142 -19.34 4.90 -19.79
N GLN A 143 -18.41 3.97 -19.67
CA GLN A 143 -18.56 2.59 -19.16
C GLN A 143 -18.20 2.49 -17.67
N GLU A 144 -18.66 3.45 -16.87
CA GLU A 144 -18.62 3.39 -15.41
C GLU A 144 -17.20 3.12 -14.86
N THR A 145 -17.01 1.99 -14.16
CA THR A 145 -15.75 1.60 -13.51
C THR A 145 -14.56 1.47 -14.47
N LYS A 146 -14.80 1.23 -15.77
CA LYS A 146 -13.74 1.17 -16.78
C LYS A 146 -13.24 2.55 -17.21
N ASP A 147 -14.10 3.56 -17.07
CA ASP A 147 -13.86 4.92 -17.58
C ASP A 147 -13.66 5.94 -16.45
N GLU A 148 -13.35 5.49 -15.22
CA GLU A 148 -13.10 6.39 -14.10
C GLU A 148 -11.98 7.41 -14.39
N LEU A 149 -10.93 7.00 -15.12
CA LEU A 149 -9.87 7.92 -15.54
C LEU A 149 -10.37 8.98 -16.52
N ILE A 150 -11.32 8.63 -17.41
CA ILE A 150 -11.94 9.59 -18.33
C ILE A 150 -12.78 10.59 -17.53
N PHE A 151 -13.52 10.13 -16.53
CA PHE A 151 -14.25 11.02 -15.64
C PHE A 151 -13.30 12.00 -14.94
N VAL A 152 -12.18 11.51 -14.40
CA VAL A 152 -11.15 12.35 -13.78
C VAL A 152 -10.61 13.37 -14.78
N GLU A 153 -10.16 12.94 -15.96
CA GLU A 153 -9.56 13.81 -16.97
C GLU A 153 -10.53 14.92 -17.42
N LYS A 154 -11.75 14.55 -17.84
CA LYS A 154 -12.74 15.49 -18.37
C LYS A 154 -13.22 16.47 -17.32
N VAL A 155 -13.53 15.99 -16.12
CA VAL A 155 -14.02 16.87 -15.05
C VAL A 155 -12.89 17.75 -14.51
N SER A 156 -11.65 17.26 -14.44
CA SER A 156 -10.49 18.11 -14.13
C SER A 156 -10.34 19.24 -15.13
N ALA A 157 -10.44 18.97 -16.44
CA ALA A 157 -10.39 20.02 -17.47
C ALA A 157 -11.50 21.06 -17.30
N TRP A 158 -12.72 20.64 -16.96
CA TRP A 158 -13.81 21.57 -16.68
C TRP A 158 -13.54 22.46 -15.46
N LEU A 159 -12.86 21.93 -14.44
CA LEU A 159 -12.52 22.69 -13.23
C LEU A 159 -11.48 23.80 -13.48
N GLU A 160 -10.78 23.79 -14.62
CA GLU A 160 -9.88 24.89 -15.04
C GLU A 160 -10.68 26.12 -15.53
N GLU A 161 -11.91 25.92 -16.00
CA GLU A 161 -12.82 26.98 -16.47
C GLU A 161 -14.20 26.90 -15.79
N PRO A 162 -14.28 27.10 -14.46
CA PRO A 162 -15.46 26.76 -13.67
C PRO A 162 -16.71 27.59 -13.99
N GLU A 163 -16.53 28.81 -14.49
CA GLU A 163 -17.65 29.69 -14.88
C GLU A 163 -18.27 29.23 -16.20
N ALA A 164 -17.43 28.94 -17.20
CA ALA A 164 -17.85 28.48 -18.52
C ALA A 164 -18.44 27.06 -18.49
N GLN A 165 -17.95 26.20 -17.59
CA GLN A 165 -18.33 24.79 -17.48
C GLN A 165 -19.26 24.49 -16.29
N SER A 166 -19.91 25.51 -15.74
CA SER A 166 -20.71 25.41 -14.52
C SER A 166 -21.78 24.32 -14.57
N GLU A 167 -22.54 24.23 -15.66
CA GLU A 167 -23.57 23.19 -15.86
C GLU A 167 -22.97 21.78 -15.91
N ALA A 168 -21.87 21.60 -16.66
CA ALA A 168 -21.20 20.30 -16.79
C ALA A 168 -20.62 19.82 -15.44
N ILE A 169 -20.02 20.74 -14.68
CA ILE A 169 -19.51 20.47 -13.33
C ILE A 169 -20.66 20.11 -12.39
N GLU A 170 -21.81 20.77 -12.48
CA GLU A 170 -22.98 20.45 -11.66
C GLU A 170 -23.50 19.04 -11.95
N VAL A 171 -23.59 18.65 -13.24
CA VAL A 171 -23.95 17.28 -13.64
C VAL A 171 -22.98 16.26 -13.04
N ALA A 172 -21.67 16.47 -13.20
CA ALA A 172 -20.65 15.58 -12.63
C ALA A 172 -20.71 15.50 -11.10
N LEU A 173 -20.97 16.62 -10.43
CA LEU A 173 -21.08 16.70 -8.98
C LEU A 173 -22.30 15.91 -8.47
N ASN A 174 -23.46 16.08 -9.11
CA ASN A 174 -24.68 15.36 -8.75
C ASN A 174 -24.55 13.86 -9.05
N TYR A 175 -23.92 13.49 -10.18
CA TYR A 175 -23.64 12.08 -10.51
C TYR A 175 -22.72 11.43 -9.48
N ALA A 176 -21.62 12.10 -9.11
CA ALA A 176 -20.71 11.61 -8.08
C ALA A 176 -21.42 11.45 -6.72
N GLY A 177 -22.26 12.41 -6.35
CA GLY A 177 -23.07 12.33 -5.13
C GLY A 177 -24.05 11.16 -5.12
N TRP A 178 -24.74 10.92 -6.24
CA TRP A 178 -25.59 9.74 -6.44
C TRP A 178 -24.78 8.44 -6.32
N ALA A 179 -23.68 8.32 -7.08
CA ALA A 179 -22.81 7.14 -7.08
C ALA A 179 -22.31 6.75 -5.68
N LEU A 180 -22.02 7.75 -4.83
CA LEU A 180 -21.52 7.54 -3.47
C LEU A 180 -22.59 7.16 -2.43
N ARG A 181 -23.86 7.51 -2.67
CA ARG A 181 -24.89 7.52 -1.62
C ARG A 181 -26.04 6.55 -1.86
N THR A 182 -26.43 6.33 -3.12
CA THR A 182 -27.57 5.46 -3.43
C THR A 182 -27.15 4.00 -3.51
N PRO A 183 -28.02 3.03 -3.17
CA PRO A 183 -27.76 1.61 -3.38
C PRO A 183 -27.41 1.30 -4.84
N GLU A 184 -28.14 1.89 -5.79
CA GLU A 184 -27.98 1.70 -7.22
C GLU A 184 -26.62 2.22 -7.70
N GLY A 185 -26.25 3.44 -7.27
CA GLY A 185 -24.97 4.05 -7.60
C GLY A 185 -23.79 3.26 -7.05
N ARG A 186 -23.88 2.81 -5.79
CA ARG A 186 -22.85 1.98 -5.15
C ARG A 186 -22.71 0.62 -5.80
N ALA A 187 -23.81 -0.01 -6.21
CA ALA A 187 -23.78 -1.28 -6.92
C ALA A 187 -23.12 -1.12 -8.30
N LYS A 188 -23.49 -0.06 -9.04
CA LYS A 188 -22.93 0.26 -10.36
C LYS A 188 -21.42 0.50 -10.32
N HIS A 189 -20.94 1.16 -9.27
CA HIS A 189 -19.52 1.50 -9.10
C HIS A 189 -18.76 0.59 -8.12
N GLN A 190 -19.32 -0.56 -7.74
CA GLN A 190 -18.75 -1.43 -6.70
C GLN A 190 -17.31 -1.91 -7.02
N GLY A 191 -17.03 -2.14 -8.30
CA GLY A 191 -15.72 -2.58 -8.79
C GLY A 191 -14.70 -1.47 -9.02
N GLY A 192 -15.11 -0.21 -8.85
CA GLY A 192 -14.25 0.96 -9.05
C GLY A 192 -13.62 1.48 -7.76
N ASP A 193 -12.73 2.44 -7.90
CA ASP A 193 -12.05 3.10 -6.78
C ASP A 193 -12.42 4.59 -6.66
N LEU A 194 -13.01 5.21 -7.67
CA LEU A 194 -13.25 6.66 -7.70
C LEU A 194 -14.41 7.02 -6.77
N PHE A 195 -15.57 6.40 -6.99
CA PHE A 195 -16.80 6.68 -6.24
C PHE A 195 -16.95 5.77 -5.02
N LYS A 196 -15.90 5.74 -4.19
CA LYS A 196 -15.84 4.90 -3.00
C LYS A 196 -15.43 5.70 -1.77
N MET A 197 -16.19 5.50 -0.70
CA MET A 197 -15.92 6.04 0.63
C MET A 197 -15.72 4.90 1.61
N PRO A 198 -14.87 5.07 2.64
CA PRO A 198 -14.84 4.17 3.78
C PRO A 198 -16.25 4.05 4.38
N GLY A 199 -16.72 2.82 4.53
CA GLY A 199 -17.99 2.50 5.19
C GLY A 199 -17.91 2.79 6.68
N LYS A 200 -19.06 3.07 7.31
CA LYS A 200 -19.15 3.08 8.78
C LYS A 200 -19.15 1.64 9.27
N LEU A 201 -18.47 1.39 10.38
CA LEU A 201 -18.50 0.07 11.02
C LEU A 201 -19.78 -0.08 11.85
N ASP A 202 -20.51 -1.14 11.57
CA ASP A 202 -21.58 -1.65 12.42
C ASP A 202 -21.09 -2.97 13.02
N PHE A 203 -20.70 -2.95 14.29
CA PHE A 203 -20.08 -4.10 14.95
C PHE A 203 -21.06 -5.28 15.13
N GLU A 204 -22.37 -5.02 15.11
CA GLU A 204 -23.40 -6.07 15.11
C GLU A 204 -23.66 -6.63 13.69
N ARG A 205 -23.15 -5.96 12.64
CA ARG A 205 -23.36 -6.32 11.23
C ARG A 205 -22.12 -6.15 10.34
N LEU A 206 -20.95 -6.59 10.83
CA LEU A 206 -19.68 -6.50 10.08
C LEU A 206 -19.68 -7.34 8.79
N VAL A 207 -20.46 -8.41 8.76
CA VAL A 207 -20.66 -9.25 7.56
C VAL A 207 -22.06 -8.97 7.01
N PRO A 208 -22.18 -8.42 5.79
CA PRO A 208 -23.48 -8.23 5.16
C PRO A 208 -24.15 -9.59 4.92
N ALA A 209 -25.17 -9.89 5.72
CA ALA A 209 -26.06 -11.03 5.55
C ALA A 209 -27.49 -10.55 5.23
N GLU A 210 -28.18 -11.37 4.45
CA GLU A 210 -29.60 -11.30 4.18
C GLU A 210 -30.32 -12.38 4.99
N MET A 211 -31.55 -12.09 5.41
CA MET A 211 -32.42 -13.05 6.06
C MET A 211 -33.42 -13.60 5.05
N ASP A 212 -33.40 -14.91 4.87
CA ASP A 212 -34.40 -15.65 4.13
C ASP A 212 -35.44 -16.20 5.12
N LEU A 213 -36.70 -15.78 4.93
CA LEU A 213 -37.84 -16.15 5.77
C LEU A 213 -38.82 -17.08 5.02
N THR A 214 -38.40 -17.67 3.90
CA THR A 214 -39.25 -18.59 3.12
C THR A 214 -39.40 -19.96 3.77
N SER A 215 -38.51 -20.33 4.70
CA SER A 215 -38.61 -21.49 5.57
C SER A 215 -39.35 -21.19 6.88
N GLU A 216 -39.72 -22.23 7.64
CA GLU A 216 -40.35 -22.09 8.98
C GLU A 216 -39.44 -21.42 10.03
N TYR A 217 -38.16 -21.21 9.69
CA TYR A 217 -37.14 -20.55 10.50
C TYR A 217 -36.35 -19.55 9.64
N ALA A 218 -35.75 -18.55 10.28
CA ALA A 218 -34.92 -17.56 9.61
C ALA A 218 -33.57 -18.16 9.21
N VAL A 219 -33.18 -17.99 7.94
CA VAL A 219 -31.88 -18.41 7.41
C VAL A 219 -31.06 -17.17 7.06
N HIS A 220 -29.92 -16.99 7.73
CA HIS A 220 -28.96 -15.96 7.35
C HIS A 220 -28.06 -16.48 6.23
N LYS A 221 -28.08 -15.80 5.09
CA LYS A 221 -27.23 -16.11 3.93
C LYS A 221 -26.50 -14.88 3.44
N LEU A 222 -25.37 -15.09 2.76
CA LEU A 222 -24.74 -14.03 1.99
C LEU A 222 -25.62 -13.69 0.78
N PRO A 223 -25.59 -12.43 0.29
CA PRO A 223 -26.24 -12.06 -0.97
C PRO A 223 -25.82 -13.00 -2.10
N GLU A 224 -26.75 -13.34 -2.99
CA GLU A 224 -26.51 -14.33 -4.06
C GLU A 224 -25.32 -13.94 -4.96
N GLN A 225 -25.13 -12.64 -5.22
CA GLN A 225 -24.00 -12.11 -6.01
C GLN A 225 -22.64 -12.32 -5.33
N ARG A 226 -22.61 -12.64 -4.03
CA ARG A 226 -21.39 -12.95 -3.26
C ARG A 226 -21.16 -14.45 -3.08
N LEU A 227 -22.14 -15.29 -3.44
CA LEU A 227 -21.99 -16.73 -3.41
C LEU A 227 -21.12 -17.18 -4.57
N HIS A 228 -19.95 -17.73 -4.25
CA HIS A 228 -19.01 -18.26 -5.23
C HIS A 228 -18.90 -19.78 -5.04
N ARG A 229 -19.19 -20.54 -6.10
CA ARG A 229 -18.97 -22.00 -6.10
C ARG A 229 -17.49 -22.28 -6.30
N ARG A 230 -16.83 -22.74 -5.25
CA ARG A 230 -15.41 -23.10 -5.32
C ARG A 230 -15.23 -24.45 -6.00
N ALA A 231 -14.50 -24.47 -7.11
CA ALA A 231 -14.01 -25.67 -7.76
C ALA A 231 -12.48 -25.74 -7.65
N GLY A 232 -11.96 -26.77 -6.96
CA GLY A 232 -10.53 -26.99 -6.77
C GLY A 232 -9.85 -26.01 -5.78
N PHE A 233 -8.52 -25.95 -5.87
CA PHE A 233 -7.65 -25.27 -4.89
C PHE A 233 -6.96 -24.01 -5.44
N LYS A 234 -7.31 -23.58 -6.66
CA LYS A 234 -6.79 -22.32 -7.20
C LYS A 234 -7.21 -21.16 -6.32
N LEU A 235 -6.34 -20.17 -6.20
CA LEU A 235 -6.65 -18.91 -5.55
C LEU A 235 -7.74 -18.18 -6.36
N THR A 236 -8.86 -17.85 -5.71
CA THR A 236 -10.02 -17.17 -6.34
C THR A 236 -10.08 -15.67 -6.05
N ASP A 237 -9.34 -15.21 -5.06
CA ASP A 237 -9.17 -13.80 -4.73
C ASP A 237 -7.86 -13.32 -5.36
N SER A 238 -7.90 -12.31 -6.22
CA SER A 238 -6.68 -11.72 -6.82
C SER A 238 -5.95 -10.76 -5.87
N GLY A 239 -6.62 -10.31 -4.80
CA GLY A 239 -6.23 -9.12 -4.05
C GLY A 239 -6.39 -7.85 -4.89
N LYS A 240 -5.94 -6.74 -4.34
CA LYS A 240 -5.97 -5.44 -5.04
C LYS A 240 -4.93 -5.35 -6.15
N ASP A 241 -5.32 -4.69 -7.23
CA ASP A 241 -4.40 -4.24 -8.27
C ASP A 241 -3.62 -2.98 -7.81
N LEU A 242 -2.84 -2.39 -8.71
CA LEU A 242 -2.05 -1.20 -8.37
C LEU A 242 -2.94 -0.03 -7.93
N LYS A 243 -4.03 0.24 -8.68
CA LYS A 243 -4.96 1.33 -8.38
C LYS A 243 -5.64 1.14 -7.03
N GLY A 244 -6.11 -0.07 -6.74
CA GLY A 244 -6.74 -0.40 -5.47
C GLY A 244 -5.78 -0.26 -4.29
N ALA A 245 -4.54 -0.73 -4.41
CA ALA A 245 -3.53 -0.62 -3.35
C ALA A 245 -3.13 0.85 -3.11
N LEU A 246 -2.94 1.63 -4.19
CA LEU A 246 -2.68 3.06 -4.07
C LEU A 246 -3.88 3.82 -3.48
N SER A 247 -5.11 3.38 -3.74
CA SER A 247 -6.28 3.97 -3.06
C SER A 247 -6.23 3.80 -1.54
N GLU A 248 -5.65 2.71 -1.02
CA GLU A 248 -5.45 2.53 0.42
C GLU A 248 -4.27 3.35 0.93
N ALA A 249 -3.16 3.39 0.18
CA ALA A 249 -2.01 4.22 0.52
C ALA A 249 -2.39 5.70 0.63
N HIS A 250 -3.15 6.24 -0.34
CA HIS A 250 -3.67 7.61 -0.31
C HIS A 250 -4.81 7.84 0.70
N TYR A 251 -5.48 6.79 1.16
CA TYR A 251 -6.45 6.88 2.26
C TYR A 251 -5.73 6.96 3.63
N CYS A 252 -4.54 6.35 3.75
CA CYS A 252 -3.71 6.49 4.93
C CYS A 252 -3.35 7.96 5.20
N ILE A 253 -3.39 8.36 6.49
CA ILE A 253 -3.01 9.72 6.93
C ILE A 253 -1.59 9.80 7.49
N TYR A 254 -0.82 8.72 7.38
CA TYR A 254 0.59 8.64 7.76
C TYR A 254 0.86 9.10 9.20
N CYS A 255 0.21 8.44 10.16
CA CYS A 255 0.14 8.89 11.56
C CYS A 255 1.49 9.04 12.28
N HIS A 256 2.57 8.43 11.79
CA HIS A 256 3.92 8.57 12.36
C HIS A 256 4.36 10.04 12.50
N ASN A 257 3.94 10.92 11.58
CA ASN A 257 4.21 12.37 11.62
C ASN A 257 3.71 13.06 12.91
N GLN A 258 2.73 12.45 13.59
CA GLN A 258 2.14 12.93 14.83
C GLN A 258 2.51 12.06 16.03
N GLY A 259 3.39 11.06 15.87
CA GLY A 259 3.72 10.08 16.90
C GLY A 259 2.54 9.19 17.30
N LYS A 260 1.59 8.96 16.39
CA LYS A 260 0.32 8.22 16.65
C LYS A 260 0.11 7.07 15.68
N ASP A 261 1.18 6.39 15.31
CA ASP A 261 1.25 5.24 14.42
C ASP A 261 0.66 3.96 15.05
N SER A 262 -0.62 4.02 15.44
CA SER A 262 -1.30 2.94 16.15
C SER A 262 -1.39 1.63 15.38
N CYS A 263 -1.33 1.67 14.05
CA CYS A 263 -1.27 0.48 13.22
C CYS A 263 0.07 -0.28 13.36
N ALA A 264 1.16 0.41 13.72
CA ALA A 264 2.48 -0.17 13.95
C ALA A 264 2.69 -0.47 15.44
N LYS A 265 2.42 0.51 16.31
CA LYS A 265 2.73 0.47 17.76
C LYS A 265 1.57 0.09 18.68
N GLY A 266 0.36 -0.09 18.12
CA GLY A 266 -0.87 -0.33 18.87
C GLY A 266 -1.62 0.95 19.25
N LEU A 267 -2.92 0.82 19.47
CA LEU A 267 -3.77 1.94 19.86
C LEU A 267 -3.81 2.02 21.38
N LEU A 268 -3.19 3.05 21.95
CA LEU A 268 -3.18 3.28 23.40
C LEU A 268 -4.54 3.77 23.91
N SER A 269 -4.91 3.35 25.12
CA SER A 269 -6.13 3.79 25.81
C SER A 269 -6.06 5.27 26.22
N ASN A 270 -4.89 5.71 26.71
CA ASN A 270 -4.58 7.11 26.98
C ASN A 270 -3.22 7.50 26.37
N PRO A 271 -3.19 8.13 25.18
CA PRO A 271 -1.94 8.51 24.51
C PRO A 271 -1.15 9.63 25.20
N LYS A 272 -1.60 10.15 26.35
CA LYS A 272 -0.88 11.15 27.15
C LYS A 272 -0.06 10.55 28.29
N GLU A 273 -0.27 9.27 28.62
CA GLU A 273 0.46 8.57 29.66
C GLU A 273 1.66 7.84 29.06
N GLU A 274 2.80 7.85 29.76
CA GLU A 274 4.03 7.18 29.29
C GLU A 274 3.90 5.66 29.28
N GLU A 275 3.20 5.08 30.26
CA GLU A 275 2.82 3.67 30.30
C GLU A 275 1.30 3.58 30.28
N SER A 276 0.74 3.29 29.09
CA SER A 276 -0.70 3.15 28.88
C SER A 276 -1.00 1.78 28.29
N ASP A 277 -2.01 1.11 28.84
CA ASP A 277 -2.53 -0.12 28.25
C ASP A 277 -3.09 0.14 26.84
N PHE A 278 -3.11 -0.91 26.01
CA PHE A 278 -3.80 -0.86 24.73
C PHE A 278 -5.31 -0.68 24.95
N ALA A 279 -5.93 0.15 24.11
CA ALA A 279 -7.36 0.21 23.99
C ALA A 279 -7.91 -1.14 23.53
N ASN A 280 -9.12 -1.47 23.98
CA ASN A 280 -9.84 -2.66 23.54
C ASN A 280 -10.80 -2.31 22.41
N SER A 281 -10.93 -3.23 21.45
CA SER A 281 -12.03 -3.24 20.48
C SER A 281 -13.39 -3.38 21.20
N PRO A 282 -14.53 -3.13 20.51
CA PRO A 282 -15.86 -3.34 21.08
C PRO A 282 -16.12 -4.77 21.58
N PHE A 283 -15.32 -5.75 21.15
CA PHE A 283 -15.40 -7.14 21.60
C PHE A 283 -14.40 -7.48 22.72
N GLY A 284 -13.73 -6.50 23.32
CA GLY A 284 -12.78 -6.71 24.41
C GLY A 284 -11.40 -7.23 23.99
N VAL A 285 -11.08 -7.22 22.70
CA VAL A 285 -9.76 -7.63 22.20
C VAL A 285 -8.80 -6.43 22.19
N PRO A 286 -7.60 -6.53 22.78
CA PRO A 286 -6.59 -5.46 22.77
C PRO A 286 -6.14 -5.09 21.35
N LEU A 287 -5.98 -3.80 21.09
CA LEU A 287 -5.57 -3.25 19.79
C LEU A 287 -4.06 -3.01 19.77
N THR A 288 -3.30 -4.08 19.56
CA THR A 288 -1.84 -4.12 19.74
C THR A 288 -1.02 -3.62 18.54
N GLY A 289 -1.64 -3.42 17.37
CA GLY A 289 -0.96 -3.05 16.14
C GLY A 289 -0.19 -4.22 15.51
N CYS A 290 0.69 -3.91 14.55
CA CYS A 290 1.51 -4.92 13.88
C CYS A 290 2.45 -5.60 14.89
N PRO A 291 2.40 -6.94 15.05
CA PRO A 291 3.28 -7.64 16.01
C PRO A 291 4.78 -7.47 15.74
N LEU A 292 5.15 -7.11 14.51
CA LEU A 292 6.54 -6.85 14.10
C LEU A 292 6.94 -5.38 14.21
N GLY A 293 6.00 -4.47 14.48
CA GLY A 293 6.27 -3.03 14.53
C GLY A 293 6.66 -2.44 13.17
N VAL A 294 6.16 -3.00 12.06
CA VAL A 294 6.45 -2.52 10.69
C VAL A 294 6.19 -1.01 10.58
N ARG A 295 7.12 -0.29 9.94
CA ARG A 295 7.00 1.15 9.62
C ARG A 295 5.99 1.42 8.51
N ILE A 296 4.72 1.20 8.84
CA ILE A 296 3.60 1.20 7.89
C ILE A 296 3.40 2.57 7.22
N SER A 297 3.60 3.67 7.95
CA SER A 297 3.36 5.00 7.37
C SER A 297 4.43 5.33 6.31
N GLU A 298 5.68 5.03 6.62
CA GLU A 298 6.85 5.22 5.79
C GLU A 298 6.76 4.36 4.53
N MET A 299 6.45 3.07 4.70
CA MET A 299 6.16 2.15 3.59
C MET A 299 5.04 2.67 2.68
N ASN A 300 3.92 3.13 3.26
CA ASN A 300 2.79 3.64 2.49
C ASN A 300 3.11 4.96 1.78
N ILE A 301 3.94 5.84 2.37
CA ILE A 301 4.42 7.07 1.74
C ILE A 301 5.24 6.73 0.50
N LEU A 302 6.23 5.85 0.64
CA LEU A 302 7.08 5.43 -0.48
C LEU A 302 6.25 4.79 -1.60
N LYS A 303 5.28 3.94 -1.23
CA LYS A 303 4.34 3.35 -2.19
C LYS A 303 3.51 4.41 -2.91
N ALA A 304 2.96 5.39 -2.20
CA ALA A 304 2.17 6.48 -2.78
C ALA A 304 3.03 7.42 -3.65
N GLN A 305 4.32 7.57 -3.34
CA GLN A 305 5.28 8.35 -4.12
C GLN A 305 5.71 7.64 -5.41
N GLY A 306 5.42 6.34 -5.56
CA GLY A 306 5.83 5.56 -6.71
C GLY A 306 7.12 4.77 -6.51
N SER A 307 7.77 4.82 -5.35
CA SER A 307 9.00 4.06 -5.09
C SER A 307 8.67 2.65 -4.60
N ALA A 308 8.49 1.71 -5.52
CA ALA A 308 8.14 0.32 -5.21
C ALA A 308 9.26 -0.43 -4.47
N LEU A 309 10.52 -0.29 -4.91
CA LEU A 309 11.67 -0.90 -4.24
C LEU A 309 11.96 -0.21 -2.92
N GLY A 310 11.82 1.11 -2.84
CA GLY A 310 11.94 1.87 -1.58
C GLY A 310 10.90 1.39 -0.55
N ALA A 311 9.64 1.23 -0.97
CA ALA A 311 8.57 0.74 -0.11
C ALA A 311 8.84 -0.70 0.37
N LEU A 312 9.34 -1.59 -0.50
CA LEU A 312 9.75 -2.94 -0.09
C LEU A 312 10.93 -2.89 0.89
N ALA A 313 11.93 -2.05 0.64
CA ALA A 313 13.07 -1.89 1.53
C ALA A 313 12.63 -1.44 2.92
N ALA A 314 11.69 -0.49 3.02
CA ALA A 314 11.10 -0.08 4.29
C ALA A 314 10.38 -1.24 5.00
N LEU A 315 9.53 -1.98 4.28
CA LEU A 315 8.78 -3.12 4.81
C LEU A 315 9.69 -4.25 5.34
N VAL A 316 10.79 -4.51 4.64
CA VAL A 316 11.72 -5.61 4.94
C VAL A 316 12.59 -5.33 6.18
N ILE A 317 12.69 -4.09 6.66
CA ILE A 317 13.44 -3.77 7.88
C ILE A 317 12.91 -4.57 9.07
N GLU A 318 11.59 -4.53 9.29
CA GLU A 318 10.95 -5.27 10.38
C GLU A 318 10.36 -6.61 9.94
N ASN A 319 10.04 -6.77 8.65
CA ASN A 319 9.41 -7.99 8.14
C ASN A 319 10.14 -8.57 6.91
N PRO A 320 11.30 -9.21 7.10
CA PRO A 320 12.03 -9.87 6.02
C PRO A 320 11.26 -11.03 5.40
N MET A 321 10.20 -11.52 6.06
CA MET A 321 9.35 -12.63 5.60
C MET A 321 7.97 -12.16 5.15
N THR A 322 7.88 -10.97 4.53
CA THR A 322 6.61 -10.42 4.01
C THR A 322 5.87 -11.34 3.04
N ALA A 323 6.57 -12.27 2.37
CA ALA A 323 5.94 -13.33 1.57
C ALA A 323 5.04 -14.29 2.37
N GLY A 324 5.24 -14.37 3.69
CA GLY A 324 4.43 -15.14 4.63
C GLY A 324 3.45 -14.29 5.44
N THR A 325 3.27 -13.00 5.13
CA THR A 325 2.32 -12.10 5.79
C THR A 325 1.47 -11.35 4.75
N GLY A 326 0.87 -10.22 5.15
CA GLY A 326 0.06 -9.39 4.26
C GLY A 326 -1.35 -9.94 4.07
N HIS A 327 -1.97 -9.57 2.94
CA HIS A 327 -3.36 -9.89 2.63
C HIS A 327 -3.62 -11.40 2.73
N ARG A 328 -4.72 -11.75 3.39
CA ARG A 328 -5.18 -13.11 3.76
C ARG A 328 -4.50 -13.76 4.95
N ILE A 329 -3.42 -13.19 5.48
CA ILE A 329 -2.66 -13.78 6.57
C ILE A 329 -2.75 -12.92 7.84
N CYS A 330 -2.44 -11.63 7.76
CA CYS A 330 -2.43 -10.74 8.92
C CYS A 330 -3.52 -9.65 8.83
N ASN A 331 -3.99 -9.16 9.99
CA ASN A 331 -4.95 -8.05 10.06
C ASN A 331 -4.84 -7.15 11.32
N GLU A 332 -3.88 -7.37 12.22
CA GLU A 332 -3.77 -6.60 13.48
C GLU A 332 -3.52 -5.11 13.28
N CYS A 333 -2.73 -4.75 12.26
CA CYS A 333 -2.49 -3.37 11.88
C CYS A 333 -3.77 -2.65 11.43
N MET A 334 -4.69 -3.35 10.76
CA MET A 334 -6.00 -2.82 10.37
C MET A 334 -6.88 -2.61 11.60
N LYS A 335 -6.95 -3.60 12.49
CA LYS A 335 -7.74 -3.52 13.73
C LYS A 335 -7.35 -2.31 14.58
N SER A 336 -6.05 -2.01 14.64
CA SER A 336 -5.50 -0.93 15.47
C SER A 336 -5.35 0.40 14.72
N CYS A 337 -5.76 0.47 13.45
CA CYS A 337 -5.76 1.71 12.67
C CYS A 337 -6.53 2.82 13.40
N VAL A 338 -6.10 4.08 13.32
CA VAL A 338 -6.80 5.20 13.99
C VAL A 338 -8.28 5.31 13.59
N TYR A 339 -8.66 4.76 12.43
CA TYR A 339 -10.04 4.64 11.97
C TYR A 339 -10.78 3.51 12.70
N GLN A 340 -11.35 3.84 13.87
CA GLN A 340 -12.08 2.90 14.73
C GLN A 340 -13.62 2.91 14.53
N LYS A 341 -14.13 3.83 13.71
CA LYS A 341 -15.59 4.00 13.45
C LYS A 341 -15.97 3.88 11.98
N GLN A 342 -14.98 3.60 11.13
CA GLN A 342 -15.12 3.45 9.70
C GLN A 342 -14.10 2.42 9.21
N ASP A 343 -14.24 1.95 7.97
CA ASP A 343 -13.31 0.99 7.38
C ASP A 343 -11.86 1.46 7.60
N PRO A 344 -11.00 0.62 8.21
CA PRO A 344 -9.60 0.93 8.38
C PRO A 344 -8.86 0.90 7.03
N VAL A 345 -7.67 1.48 7.00
CA VAL A 345 -6.77 1.31 5.84
C VAL A 345 -6.45 -0.17 5.70
N ASN A 346 -6.64 -0.75 4.51
CA ASN A 346 -6.29 -2.13 4.24
C ASN A 346 -4.78 -2.26 3.95
N ILE A 347 -3.99 -2.12 5.02
CA ILE A 347 -2.52 -2.21 5.01
C ILE A 347 -2.02 -3.56 4.44
N PRO A 348 -2.60 -4.72 4.79
CA PRO A 348 -2.17 -6.01 4.24
C PRO A 348 -2.24 -6.08 2.70
N GLU A 349 -3.25 -5.45 2.07
CA GLU A 349 -3.31 -5.37 0.60
C GLU A 349 -2.19 -4.49 0.02
N ILE A 350 -1.79 -3.42 0.72
CA ILE A 350 -0.65 -2.58 0.31
C ILE A 350 0.65 -3.40 0.39
N GLU A 351 0.90 -4.08 1.51
CA GLU A 351 2.08 -4.95 1.70
C GLU A 351 2.17 -6.02 0.60
N THR A 352 1.08 -6.75 0.39
CA THR A 352 1.05 -7.80 -0.64
C THR A 352 1.21 -7.23 -2.04
N ARG A 353 0.66 -6.04 -2.34
CA ARG A 353 0.87 -5.42 -3.66
C ARG A 353 2.32 -4.98 -3.85
N ILE A 354 2.96 -4.37 -2.85
CA ILE A 354 4.39 -4.01 -2.89
C ILE A 354 5.22 -5.26 -3.24
N LEU A 355 5.02 -6.37 -2.52
CA LEU A 355 5.76 -7.59 -2.81
C LEU A 355 5.50 -8.11 -4.24
N LYS A 356 4.23 -8.13 -4.69
CA LYS A 356 3.88 -8.56 -6.05
C LYS A 356 4.51 -7.69 -7.13
N ASP A 357 4.55 -6.37 -6.92
CA ASP A 357 5.21 -5.43 -7.84
C ASP A 357 6.68 -5.78 -8.01
N VAL A 358 7.39 -5.97 -6.91
CA VAL A 358 8.82 -6.29 -6.97
C VAL A 358 9.07 -7.66 -7.55
N LEU A 359 8.32 -8.69 -7.15
CA LEU A 359 8.47 -10.05 -7.69
C LEU A 359 8.15 -10.16 -9.19
N ALA A 360 7.40 -9.21 -9.75
CA ALA A 360 7.12 -9.15 -11.18
C ALA A 360 8.25 -8.53 -12.01
N LEU A 361 9.21 -7.84 -11.38
CA LEU A 361 10.38 -7.28 -12.05
C LEU A 361 11.39 -8.38 -12.41
N PRO A 362 12.23 -8.18 -13.45
CA PRO A 362 13.44 -8.98 -13.61
C PRO A 362 14.29 -8.88 -12.34
N PHE A 363 14.84 -10.01 -11.89
CA PHE A 363 15.56 -10.12 -10.62
C PHE A 363 14.73 -9.80 -9.36
N GLY A 364 13.39 -9.78 -9.44
CA GLY A 364 12.53 -9.42 -8.31
C GLY A 364 12.76 -10.26 -7.04
N PHE A 365 12.99 -11.57 -7.20
CA PHE A 365 13.36 -12.45 -6.08
C PHE A 365 14.75 -12.11 -5.52
N GLU A 366 15.74 -11.90 -6.40
CA GLU A 366 17.11 -11.57 -6.03
C GLU A 366 17.18 -10.21 -5.31
N ILE A 367 16.41 -9.22 -5.75
CA ILE A 367 16.28 -7.91 -5.09
C ILE A 367 15.67 -8.06 -3.70
N TYR A 368 14.54 -8.77 -3.58
CA TYR A 368 13.93 -9.03 -2.28
C TYR A 368 14.89 -9.80 -1.36
N SER A 369 15.51 -10.87 -1.85
CA SER A 369 16.51 -11.65 -1.11
C SER A 369 17.74 -10.82 -0.73
N LEU A 370 18.18 -9.89 -1.57
CA LEU A 370 19.28 -8.99 -1.24
C LEU A 370 18.87 -8.06 -0.09
N LEU A 371 17.68 -7.46 -0.15
CA LEU A 371 17.16 -6.56 0.89
C LEU A 371 17.00 -7.23 2.27
N THR A 372 16.84 -8.55 2.36
CA THR A 372 16.82 -9.24 3.67
C THR A 372 18.21 -9.40 4.30
N ARG A 373 19.29 -9.21 3.52
CA ARG A 373 20.69 -9.37 3.96
C ARG A 373 21.42 -8.05 4.02
N TRP A 374 21.21 -7.18 3.03
CA TRP A 374 21.70 -5.82 2.97
C TRP A 374 20.54 -4.86 2.74
N ASN A 375 20.33 -3.94 3.66
CA ASN A 375 19.30 -2.91 3.54
C ASN A 375 19.84 -1.60 4.08
N PRO A 376 20.23 -0.63 3.22
CA PRO A 376 20.87 0.57 3.69
C PRO A 376 19.90 1.51 4.43
N LEU A 377 18.59 1.28 4.35
CA LEU A 377 17.57 1.98 5.13
C LEU A 377 17.49 1.50 6.58
N ASN A 378 18.01 0.30 6.89
CA ASN A 378 18.15 -0.16 8.26
C ASN A 378 19.40 0.46 8.88
N LEU A 379 19.26 1.64 9.50
CA LEU A 379 20.39 2.36 10.11
C LEU A 379 21.09 1.54 11.20
N ALA A 380 20.33 0.77 11.98
CA ALA A 380 20.87 -0.03 13.06
C ALA A 380 21.67 -1.25 12.55
N ARG A 381 21.28 -1.82 11.41
CA ARG A 381 21.89 -3.04 10.86
C ARG A 381 21.78 -3.11 9.34
N PRO A 382 22.56 -2.29 8.61
CA PRO A 382 22.52 -2.31 7.14
C PRO A 382 23.19 -3.55 6.56
N LEU A 383 24.08 -4.19 7.32
CA LEU A 383 24.84 -5.38 6.94
C LEU A 383 24.68 -6.50 7.98
N PRO A 384 24.88 -7.77 7.59
CA PRO A 384 25.00 -8.87 8.54
C PRO A 384 26.18 -8.65 9.48
N LYS A 385 26.09 -9.21 10.70
CA LYS A 385 27.24 -9.22 11.62
C LYS A 385 28.26 -10.27 11.17
N ALA A 386 29.51 -10.08 11.55
CA ALA A 386 30.57 -11.06 11.29
C ALA A 386 30.18 -12.45 11.84
N PRO A 387 30.55 -13.54 11.14
CA PRO A 387 30.32 -14.90 11.62
C PRO A 387 30.89 -15.11 13.02
N THR A 388 30.11 -15.69 13.92
CA THR A 388 30.53 -15.97 15.30
C THR A 388 31.22 -17.32 15.47
N GLY A 389 31.16 -18.19 14.45
CA GLY A 389 31.66 -19.57 14.50
C GLY A 389 30.75 -20.57 15.22
N PHE A 390 29.68 -20.11 15.88
CA PHE A 390 28.69 -20.98 16.50
C PHE A 390 27.80 -21.68 15.46
N ARG A 391 27.28 -22.85 15.82
CA ARG A 391 26.31 -23.61 15.02
C ARG A 391 24.94 -23.53 15.66
N VAL A 392 23.91 -23.23 14.87
CA VAL A 392 22.51 -23.16 15.32
C VAL A 392 21.74 -24.29 14.65
N LEU A 393 20.95 -25.02 15.44
CA LEU A 393 19.98 -26.00 14.94
C LEU A 393 18.59 -25.39 15.08
N VAL A 394 17.86 -25.32 13.96
CA VAL A 394 16.45 -24.93 13.95
C VAL A 394 15.61 -26.19 13.69
N ALA A 395 14.72 -26.53 14.62
CA ALA A 395 13.85 -27.69 14.51
C ALA A 395 12.45 -27.26 14.03
N GLY A 396 12.17 -27.49 12.75
CA GLY A 396 10.90 -27.14 12.10
C GLY A 396 11.04 -25.95 11.15
N MET A 397 10.34 -26.00 10.02
CA MET A 397 10.41 -24.99 8.94
C MET A 397 9.05 -24.28 8.75
N GLY A 398 8.30 -24.12 9.84
CA GLY A 398 7.14 -23.23 9.88
C GLY A 398 7.55 -21.76 10.05
N PRO A 399 6.58 -20.84 10.21
CA PRO A 399 6.85 -19.40 10.32
C PRO A 399 7.91 -19.01 11.33
N SER A 400 7.86 -19.59 12.53
CA SER A 400 8.86 -19.34 13.59
C SER A 400 10.25 -19.93 13.29
N GLY A 401 10.35 -20.88 12.37
CA GLY A 401 11.62 -21.55 12.05
C GLY A 401 12.35 -20.94 10.86
N TYR A 402 11.63 -20.36 9.90
CA TYR A 402 12.26 -19.67 8.77
C TYR A 402 12.55 -18.18 9.04
N THR A 403 11.97 -17.62 10.11
CA THR A 403 12.21 -16.25 10.59
C THR A 403 13.32 -16.30 11.62
#